data_AF-A0A336MLU4-F1
#
_entry.id   AF-A0A336MLU4-F1
#
_cell.length_a   1.000
_cell.length_b   1.000
_cell.length_c   1.000
_cell.angle_alpha   90.00
_cell.angle_beta   90.00
_cell.angle_gamma   90.00
#
_symmetry.space_group_name_H-M   'P 1'
#
loop_
_entity.id
_entity.type
_entity.pdbx_description
1 polymer ?
#
loop_
_entity_poly.entity_id
_entity_poly.type
_entity_poly.pdbx_seq_one_letter_code
_entity_poly.pdbx_strand_id
1 'polypeptide(L)'
;MTEADNYDDELVSANPNQRNWRGILIAVLVIVVVLALIVTSVVLLTPPDEGPRVKGHRIKLQDIIDGEYTPLKLNGCWVGANEFLYQNQWGGISLLNVAKLTERILMSNSTFKTLSPTRFSLSADKKYLLLTQNVQKLYRYSYLAQYIAYDVHTSETIQLSHKPTEESSPFLLHAQFTPHGHSLILVHKNDIYYMSGPKSQQSYRITKTAVPDIVYNGVPDWLYEEEILHTNTALWLSNDGHLMLYAVFNDSNVQEQKYTWYGTNDGNMKLYPEIKSLRYPKPGTPNPTVKLRVADLAEPKSIRTRDLTPPPFLMNDEHYFTSAAWISQTEVCIVWLNRPQNISIVTLCKSPMWYCQETHRINGDNRGWVDILSVPYFALNGSSYITIQPLRDGGAGHFKQLIHVEISRKKITPLTHGRSEVNKIVYWDQTHNYVYFLGTPQHYPSQQHLYRADALPPKSGAAVRPPVCLTCEHVVDEDEDEEIKGAIKLVTVSDGWDDDGEIEITTKTPKHGEKRKQTQLIGNTACLYHNVIFPPEQSNFALFECLGPDIPTSAIYRIFPDEDDHPLQLMKLLINNTRLKKKLDSAK
;
A
#
# COMPACT_ATOMS: atom_id res chain seq x y z
N MET A 1 2.99 57.94 -59.66
CA MET A 1 1.70 58.13 -60.37
C MET A 1 0.72 58.65 -59.33
N THR A 2 0.71 59.95 -59.03
CA THR A 2 0.03 61.02 -59.78
C THR A 2 -1.40 60.64 -60.14
N GLU A 3 -2.37 61.15 -59.38
CA GLU A 3 -3.27 62.18 -59.90
C GLU A 3 -4.12 62.75 -58.76
N ALA A 4 -3.99 64.06 -58.60
CA ALA A 4 -4.96 64.94 -57.98
C ALA A 4 -5.83 65.50 -59.11
N ASP A 5 -7.11 65.76 -58.84
CA ASP A 5 -7.88 66.89 -59.37
C ASP A 5 -9.20 66.96 -58.56
N ASN A 6 -9.45 67.97 -57.73
CA ASN A 6 -9.82 69.38 -57.96
C ASN A 6 -11.31 69.61 -58.29
N TYR A 7 -11.92 70.44 -57.43
CA TYR A 7 -13.08 71.35 -57.52
C TYR A 7 -14.14 71.16 -58.61
N ASP A 8 -15.42 71.24 -58.22
CA ASP A 8 -16.21 72.47 -58.47
C ASP A 8 -17.56 72.49 -57.73
N ASP A 9 -17.99 73.72 -57.49
CA ASP A 9 -19.05 74.26 -56.66
C ASP A 9 -20.49 74.17 -57.26
N GLU A 10 -21.45 74.39 -56.35
CA GLU A 10 -22.75 75.06 -56.53
C GLU A 10 -23.96 74.45 -57.29
N LEU A 11 -24.99 74.19 -56.47
CA LEU A 11 -26.40 74.66 -56.58
C LEU A 11 -27.21 74.44 -57.88
N VAL A 12 -28.04 73.39 -57.89
CA VAL A 12 -29.44 73.52 -58.34
C VAL A 12 -30.36 72.72 -57.41
N SER A 13 -31.27 73.43 -56.74
CA SER A 13 -32.41 72.89 -56.02
C SER A 13 -33.50 72.40 -56.98
N ALA A 14 -34.02 71.19 -56.77
CA ALA A 14 -35.41 70.75 -57.03
C ALA A 14 -35.41 69.22 -56.92
N ASN A 15 -36.18 68.52 -56.11
CA ASN A 15 -37.20 68.81 -55.12
C ASN A 15 -36.94 67.79 -54.00
N PRO A 16 -37.37 68.06 -52.75
CA PRO A 16 -37.34 67.03 -51.72
C PRO A 16 -38.25 65.90 -52.20
N ASN A 17 -37.65 64.82 -52.72
CA ASN A 17 -38.29 63.52 -52.77
C ASN A 17 -38.79 63.34 -51.35
N GLN A 18 -40.11 63.41 -51.16
CA GLN A 18 -40.76 63.17 -49.89
C GLN A 18 -40.40 61.73 -49.54
N ARG A 19 -39.22 61.58 -48.94
CA ARG A 19 -38.72 60.35 -48.38
C ARG A 19 -39.81 60.02 -47.40
N ASN A 20 -40.61 59.00 -47.71
CA ASN A 20 -41.84 58.73 -46.98
C ASN A 20 -41.40 58.24 -45.61
N TRP A 21 -41.05 59.17 -44.72
CA TRP A 21 -40.45 58.93 -43.43
C TRP A 21 -41.39 58.08 -42.58
N ARG A 22 -42.70 58.24 -42.79
CA ARG A 22 -43.73 57.36 -42.24
C ARG A 22 -43.60 55.93 -42.78
N GLY A 23 -43.49 55.75 -44.10
CA GLY A 23 -43.26 54.45 -44.73
C GLY A 23 -41.94 53.78 -44.30
N ILE A 24 -40.85 54.55 -44.18
CA ILE A 24 -39.55 54.05 -43.72
C ILE A 24 -39.58 53.72 -42.23
N LEU A 25 -40.20 54.54 -41.38
CA LEU A 25 -40.38 54.23 -39.96
C LEU A 25 -41.21 52.96 -39.78
N ILE A 26 -42.30 52.81 -40.54
CA ILE A 26 -43.12 51.61 -40.50
C ILE A 26 -42.31 50.40 -40.99
N ALA A 27 -41.56 50.50 -42.08
CA ALA A 27 -40.74 49.41 -42.59
C ALA A 27 -39.63 49.01 -41.60
N VAL A 28 -38.93 49.97 -40.99
CA VAL A 28 -37.91 49.71 -39.97
C VAL A 28 -38.53 49.08 -38.74
N LEU A 29 -39.70 49.56 -38.30
CA LEU A 29 -40.40 48.99 -37.15
C LEU A 29 -40.84 47.55 -37.43
N VAL A 30 -41.35 47.26 -38.62
CA VAL A 30 -41.70 45.88 -39.03
C VAL A 30 -40.46 44.99 -39.07
N ILE A 31 -39.34 45.46 -39.62
CA ILE A 31 -38.09 44.70 -39.65
C ILE A 31 -37.59 44.40 -38.23
N VAL A 32 -37.65 45.38 -37.31
CA VAL A 32 -37.27 45.18 -35.90
C VAL A 32 -38.18 44.17 -35.23
N VAL A 33 -39.50 44.22 -35.46
CA VAL A 33 -40.45 43.26 -34.91
C VAL A 33 -40.20 41.86 -35.46
N VAL A 34 -39.94 41.72 -36.76
CA VAL A 34 -39.63 40.42 -37.37
C VAL A 34 -38.31 39.86 -36.85
N LEU A 35 -37.27 40.69 -36.73
CA LEU A 35 -35.98 40.27 -36.16
C LEU A 35 -36.13 39.87 -34.68
N ALA A 36 -36.91 40.64 -33.90
CA ALA A 36 -37.20 40.30 -32.52
C ALA A 36 -37.93 38.95 -32.43
N LEU A 37 -38.92 38.71 -33.30
CA LEU A 37 -39.65 37.44 -33.38
C LEU A 37 -38.73 36.28 -33.75
N ILE A 38 -37.83 36.47 -34.73
CA ILE A 38 -36.84 35.46 -35.12
C ILE A 38 -35.90 35.16 -33.95
N VAL A 39 -35.38 36.17 -33.27
CA VAL A 39 -34.49 35.97 -32.10
C VAL A 39 -35.24 35.28 -30.97
N THR A 40 -36.46 35.69 -30.61
CA THR A 40 -37.26 35.00 -29.60
C THR A 40 -37.60 33.57 -30.02
N SER A 41 -37.87 33.34 -31.30
CA SER A 41 -38.14 32.00 -31.83
C SER A 41 -36.90 31.12 -31.79
N VAL A 42 -35.72 31.65 -32.10
CA VAL A 42 -34.45 30.93 -31.99
C VAL A 42 -34.16 30.63 -30.52
N VAL A 43 -34.35 31.58 -29.60
CA VAL A 43 -34.12 31.35 -28.16
C VAL A 43 -35.14 30.38 -27.56
N LEU A 44 -36.39 30.37 -28.02
CA LEU A 44 -37.44 29.47 -27.52
C LEU A 44 -37.42 28.08 -28.18
N LEU A 45 -37.09 27.99 -29.47
CA LEU A 45 -37.14 26.73 -30.24
C LEU A 45 -35.78 26.06 -30.38
N THR A 46 -34.67 26.78 -30.13
CA THR A 46 -33.35 26.15 -29.98
C THR A 46 -33.18 25.90 -28.49
N PRO A 47 -33.48 24.69 -27.98
CA PRO A 47 -33.12 24.36 -26.62
C PRO A 47 -31.62 24.62 -26.46
N PRO A 48 -31.16 25.20 -25.33
CA PRO A 48 -29.73 25.28 -25.07
C PRO A 48 -29.16 23.88 -25.27
N ASP A 49 -28.00 23.80 -25.93
CA ASP A 49 -27.31 22.54 -26.18
C ASP A 49 -26.81 22.03 -24.81
N GLU A 50 -27.74 21.48 -24.04
CA GLU A 50 -27.48 20.70 -22.84
C GLU A 50 -26.82 19.43 -23.35
N GLY A 51 -25.51 19.52 -23.60
CA GLY A 51 -24.65 18.37 -23.87
C GLY A 51 -24.98 17.23 -22.91
N PRO A 52 -24.65 15.98 -23.26
CA PRO A 52 -25.32 14.76 -22.78
C PRO A 52 -25.80 14.91 -21.35
N ARG A 53 -27.14 14.91 -21.17
CA ARG A 53 -27.85 15.07 -19.90
C ARG A 53 -27.42 14.00 -18.89
N VAL A 54 -26.27 14.21 -18.27
CA VAL A 54 -25.89 13.54 -17.03
C VAL A 54 -26.74 14.20 -15.95
N LYS A 55 -27.76 13.46 -15.49
CA LYS A 55 -28.44 13.83 -14.25
C LYS A 55 -27.40 13.71 -13.12
N GLY A 56 -27.44 14.60 -12.13
CA GLY A 56 -26.49 14.61 -11.01
C GLY A 56 -25.42 15.71 -11.05
N HIS A 57 -24.81 15.95 -9.90
CA HIS A 57 -23.72 16.92 -9.75
C HIS A 57 -22.40 16.31 -10.25
N ARG A 58 -21.72 16.99 -11.19
CA ARG A 58 -20.40 16.57 -11.64
C ARG A 58 -19.36 16.79 -10.54
N ILE A 59 -18.44 15.82 -10.38
CA ILE A 59 -17.29 15.93 -9.48
C ILE A 59 -16.42 17.10 -9.93
N LYS A 60 -16.12 18.02 -9.00
CA LYS A 60 -15.23 19.16 -9.23
C LYS A 60 -13.86 18.87 -8.65
N LEU A 61 -12.85 19.61 -9.13
CA LEU A 61 -11.51 19.58 -8.57
C LEU A 61 -11.52 19.90 -7.06
N GLN A 62 -12.35 20.86 -6.65
CA GLN A 62 -12.49 21.25 -5.24
C GLN A 62 -12.93 20.08 -4.37
N ASP A 63 -13.87 19.25 -4.84
CA ASP A 63 -14.35 18.08 -4.10
C ASP A 63 -13.23 17.05 -3.86
N ILE A 64 -12.24 16.99 -4.75
CA ILE A 64 -11.05 16.13 -4.61
C ILE A 64 -10.05 16.75 -3.62
N ILE A 65 -9.79 18.06 -3.73
CA ILE A 65 -8.85 18.79 -2.86
C ILE A 65 -9.33 18.78 -1.41
N ASP A 66 -10.62 19.01 -1.19
CA ASP A 66 -11.26 18.96 0.13
C ASP A 66 -11.38 17.53 0.67
N GLY A 67 -11.04 16.53 -0.15
CA GLY A 67 -11.08 15.13 0.21
C GLY A 67 -12.50 14.60 0.41
N GLU A 68 -13.51 15.25 -0.15
CA GLU A 68 -14.92 14.93 0.09
C GLU A 68 -15.32 13.52 -0.39
N TYR A 69 -14.61 13.01 -1.39
CA TYR A 69 -14.78 11.66 -1.94
C TYR A 69 -13.73 10.66 -1.42
N THR A 70 -12.93 11.03 -0.42
CA THR A 70 -11.95 10.13 0.17
C THR A 70 -12.67 9.08 1.03
N PRO A 71 -12.47 7.77 0.78
CA PRO A 71 -13.05 6.73 1.63
C PRO A 71 -12.45 6.77 3.03
N LEU A 72 -13.27 6.52 4.04
CA LEU A 72 -12.80 6.26 5.39
C LEU A 72 -11.93 5.01 5.35
N LYS A 73 -10.70 5.13 5.85
CA LYS A 73 -9.76 4.03 6.01
C LYS A 73 -9.91 3.43 7.40
N LEU A 74 -9.72 2.13 7.51
CA LEU A 74 -9.71 1.45 8.79
C LEU A 74 -8.45 1.82 9.56
N ASN A 75 -8.64 2.34 10.78
CA ASN A 75 -7.55 2.55 11.72
C ASN A 75 -7.67 1.49 12.83
N GLY A 76 -7.05 0.33 12.58
CA GLY A 76 -7.09 -0.80 13.49
C GLY A 76 -6.14 -1.92 13.08
N CYS A 77 -5.84 -2.79 14.02
CA CYS A 77 -4.94 -3.92 13.84
C CYS A 77 -5.29 -5.08 14.78
N TRP A 78 -4.83 -6.27 14.41
CA TRP A 78 -4.87 -7.44 15.31
C TRP A 78 -3.85 -7.27 16.43
N VAL A 79 -4.27 -7.58 17.65
CA VAL A 79 -3.39 -7.58 18.85
C VAL A 79 -3.30 -8.96 19.52
N GLY A 80 -4.04 -9.94 19.00
CA GLY A 80 -4.01 -11.35 19.40
C GLY A 80 -4.89 -12.17 18.46
N ALA A 81 -4.98 -13.49 18.67
CA ALA A 81 -5.72 -14.40 17.78
C ALA A 81 -7.19 -13.98 17.50
N ASN A 82 -7.89 -13.48 18.52
CA ASN A 82 -9.32 -13.17 18.45
C ASN A 82 -9.64 -11.72 18.82
N GLU A 83 -8.63 -10.87 18.93
CA GLU A 83 -8.75 -9.52 19.47
C GLU A 83 -8.28 -8.48 18.46
N PHE A 84 -9.18 -7.56 18.16
CA PHE A 84 -8.98 -6.51 17.17
C PHE A 84 -9.04 -5.14 17.84
N LEU A 85 -7.95 -4.39 17.79
CA LEU A 85 -7.86 -3.03 18.29
C LEU A 85 -8.23 -2.07 17.17
N TYR A 86 -9.18 -1.16 17.40
CA TYR A 86 -9.61 -0.23 16.37
C TYR A 86 -10.24 1.04 16.95
N GLN A 87 -10.35 2.06 16.10
CA GLN A 87 -11.16 3.23 16.42
C GLN A 87 -12.64 2.93 16.15
N ASN A 88 -13.48 3.02 17.18
CA ASN A 88 -14.91 2.74 17.08
C ASN A 88 -15.68 3.87 16.37
N GLN A 89 -16.94 3.60 16.04
CA GLN A 89 -17.84 4.56 15.36
C GLN A 89 -18.07 5.88 16.11
N TRP A 90 -17.82 5.91 17.42
CA TRP A 90 -17.94 7.11 18.26
C TRP A 90 -16.63 7.90 18.39
N GLY A 91 -15.55 7.41 17.77
CA GLY A 91 -14.23 8.03 17.73
C GLY A 91 -13.29 7.68 18.89
N GLY A 92 -13.66 6.76 19.79
CA GLY A 92 -12.79 6.24 20.85
C GLY A 92 -12.00 4.99 20.42
N ILE A 93 -10.99 4.60 21.20
CA ILE A 93 -10.21 3.39 20.94
C ILE A 93 -10.83 2.22 21.69
N SER A 94 -11.15 1.14 20.98
CA SER A 94 -11.81 -0.05 21.55
C SER A 94 -11.13 -1.34 21.12
N LEU A 95 -11.24 -2.34 21.98
CA LEU A 95 -10.76 -3.69 21.77
C LEU A 95 -11.96 -4.63 21.58
N LEU A 96 -12.09 -5.17 20.37
CA LEU A 96 -13.15 -6.11 20.00
C LEU A 96 -12.65 -7.54 20.18
N ASN A 97 -13.38 -8.36 20.95
CA ASN A 97 -13.24 -9.81 20.90
C ASN A 97 -14.17 -10.34 19.79
N VAL A 98 -13.59 -10.81 18.69
CA VAL A 98 -14.33 -11.21 17.49
C VAL A 98 -15.14 -12.49 17.71
N ALA A 99 -14.60 -13.43 18.49
CA ALA A 99 -15.28 -14.70 18.76
C ALA A 99 -16.56 -14.54 19.59
N LYS A 100 -16.56 -13.60 20.56
CA LYS A 100 -17.71 -13.32 21.44
C LYS A 100 -18.54 -12.12 20.99
N LEU A 101 -18.06 -11.36 20.01
CA LEU A 101 -18.60 -10.07 19.57
C LEU A 101 -18.77 -9.05 20.72
N THR A 102 -17.90 -9.13 21.74
CA THR A 102 -17.89 -8.20 22.88
C THR A 102 -16.83 -7.14 22.70
N GLU A 103 -17.15 -5.89 23.01
CA GLU A 103 -16.26 -4.75 22.88
C GLU A 103 -15.90 -4.17 24.25
N ARG A 104 -14.61 -3.87 24.46
CA ARG A 104 -14.10 -3.14 25.63
C ARG A 104 -13.52 -1.81 25.17
N ILE A 105 -14.05 -0.71 25.69
CA ILE A 105 -13.50 0.62 25.44
C ILE A 105 -12.19 0.77 26.24
N LEU A 106 -11.10 1.12 25.56
CA LEU A 106 -9.81 1.38 26.20
C LEU A 106 -9.55 2.88 26.40
N MET A 107 -10.07 3.71 25.50
CA MET A 107 -9.99 5.17 25.59
C MET A 107 -11.28 5.81 25.09
N SER A 108 -11.80 6.77 25.85
CA SER A 108 -12.99 7.53 25.47
C SER A 108 -12.72 8.46 24.28
N ASN A 109 -13.79 8.85 23.58
CA ASN A 109 -13.71 9.80 22.49
C ASN A 109 -13.28 11.21 22.94
N SER A 110 -13.60 11.61 24.19
CA SER A 110 -13.19 12.88 24.77
C SER A 110 -11.67 12.93 24.91
N THR A 111 -11.08 11.91 25.53
CA THR A 111 -9.62 11.80 25.69
C THR A 111 -8.93 11.68 24.34
N PHE A 112 -9.49 10.90 23.40
CA PHE A 112 -8.95 10.79 22.05
C PHE A 112 -8.92 12.14 21.32
N LYS A 113 -9.99 12.94 21.43
CA LYS A 113 -10.04 14.29 20.83
C LYS A 113 -9.07 15.25 21.49
N THR A 114 -8.95 15.22 22.82
CA THR A 114 -8.03 16.09 23.57
C THR A 114 -6.56 15.79 23.26
N LEU A 115 -6.20 14.51 23.20
CA LEU A 115 -4.84 14.08 22.87
C LEU A 115 -4.57 14.08 21.36
N SER A 116 -5.61 14.04 20.53
CA SER A 116 -5.53 14.03 19.07
C SER A 116 -4.38 13.16 18.51
N PRO A 117 -4.27 11.86 18.89
CA PRO A 117 -3.16 11.04 18.45
C PRO A 117 -3.30 10.70 16.97
N THR A 118 -2.20 10.76 16.23
CA THR A 118 -2.16 10.37 14.81
C THR A 118 -2.17 8.85 14.66
N ARG A 119 -1.51 8.13 15.58
CA ARG A 119 -1.41 6.67 15.61
C ARG A 119 -1.49 6.16 17.04
N PHE A 120 -1.93 4.91 17.20
CA PHE A 120 -1.96 4.23 18.48
C PHE A 120 -1.56 2.76 18.35
N SER A 121 -0.99 2.19 19.41
CA SER A 121 -0.74 0.76 19.56
C SER A 121 -0.95 0.32 21.01
N LEU A 122 -1.18 -0.97 21.24
CA LEU A 122 -1.45 -1.54 22.56
C LEU A 122 -0.24 -2.36 23.05
N SER A 123 0.09 -2.27 24.33
CA SER A 123 1.09 -3.13 24.95
C SER A 123 0.63 -4.60 24.95
N ALA A 124 1.56 -5.55 24.92
CA ALA A 124 1.22 -6.97 24.90
C ALA A 124 0.43 -7.42 26.14
N ASP A 125 0.67 -6.78 27.29
CA ASP A 125 -0.10 -7.00 28.53
C ASP A 125 -1.42 -6.20 28.61
N LYS A 126 -1.74 -5.41 27.57
CA LYS A 126 -2.97 -4.61 27.41
C LYS A 126 -3.18 -3.53 28.48
N LYS A 127 -2.13 -3.15 29.20
CA LYS A 127 -2.19 -2.13 30.25
C LYS A 127 -1.99 -0.72 29.71
N TYR A 128 -1.25 -0.56 28.62
CA TYR A 128 -0.86 0.74 28.10
C TYR A 128 -1.18 0.88 26.62
N LEU A 129 -1.69 2.06 26.23
CA LEU A 129 -1.74 2.51 24.84
C LEU A 129 -0.55 3.42 24.57
N LEU A 130 0.19 3.17 23.51
CA LEU A 130 1.21 4.08 23.00
C LEU A 130 0.56 4.99 21.96
N LEU A 131 0.64 6.29 22.18
CA LEU A 131 0.03 7.32 21.35
C LEU A 131 1.11 8.17 20.70
N THR A 132 0.98 8.40 19.40
CA THR A 132 1.89 9.26 18.63
C THR A 132 1.25 10.63 18.41
N GLN A 133 1.96 11.69 18.78
CA GLN A 133 1.52 13.09 18.69
C GLN A 133 2.55 13.97 17.98
N ASN A 134 2.10 15.14 17.51
CA ASN A 134 2.94 16.18 16.93
C ASN A 134 3.87 15.65 15.82
N VAL A 135 3.31 14.84 14.92
CA VAL A 135 4.07 14.16 13.87
C VAL A 135 4.65 15.18 12.88
N GLN A 136 5.97 15.19 12.74
CA GLN A 136 6.72 15.92 11.73
C GLN A 136 7.26 14.93 10.71
N LYS A 137 6.71 14.95 9.50
CA LYS A 137 7.10 14.05 8.42
C LYS A 137 8.55 14.33 7.98
N LEU A 138 9.34 13.28 7.78
CA LEU A 138 10.71 13.36 7.24
C LEU A 138 10.72 12.93 5.77
N TYR A 139 10.66 11.63 5.51
CA TYR A 139 10.54 11.05 4.16
C TYR A 139 9.16 10.39 3.97
N ARG A 140 9.03 9.30 3.20
CA ARG A 140 7.74 8.65 2.93
C ARG A 140 7.12 8.01 4.16
N TYR A 141 7.94 7.28 4.94
CA TYR A 141 7.50 6.49 6.09
C TYR A 141 8.00 7.08 7.41
N SER A 142 9.17 7.71 7.43
CA SER A 142 9.82 8.27 8.61
C SER A 142 9.20 9.59 9.03
N TYR A 143 9.23 9.80 10.34
CA TYR A 143 8.73 10.99 10.99
C TYR A 143 9.38 11.13 12.36
N LEU A 144 9.43 12.37 12.82
CA LEU A 144 9.67 12.70 14.22
C LEU A 144 8.33 12.87 14.93
N ALA A 145 8.19 12.34 16.13
CA ALA A 145 6.98 12.51 16.91
C ALA A 145 7.27 12.53 18.40
N GLN A 146 6.36 13.12 19.16
CA GLN A 146 6.29 12.94 20.60
C GLN A 146 5.39 11.74 20.90
N TYR A 147 5.75 11.00 21.94
CA TYR A 147 5.04 9.78 22.30
C TYR A 147 4.53 9.83 23.73
N ILE A 148 3.30 9.39 23.92
CA ILE A 148 2.65 9.28 25.23
C ILE A 148 2.26 7.82 25.47
N ALA A 149 2.55 7.31 26.67
CA ALA A 149 1.94 6.08 27.15
C ALA A 149 0.71 6.44 28.01
N TYR A 150 -0.45 5.91 27.63
CA TYR A 150 -1.71 6.07 28.35
C TYR A 150 -2.02 4.78 29.12
N ASP A 151 -2.14 4.88 30.44
CA ASP A 151 -2.53 3.77 31.31
C ASP A 151 -4.04 3.54 31.18
N VAL A 152 -4.42 2.36 30.68
CA VAL A 152 -5.82 2.02 30.39
C VAL A 152 -6.65 1.88 31.68
N HIS A 153 -6.01 1.56 32.82
CA HIS A 153 -6.73 1.37 34.08
C HIS A 153 -6.91 2.69 34.82
N THR A 154 -5.85 3.48 34.94
CA THR A 154 -5.87 4.74 35.71
C THR A 154 -6.24 5.96 34.87
N SER A 155 -6.26 5.83 33.53
CA SER A 155 -6.41 6.94 32.58
C SER A 155 -5.29 8.00 32.68
N GLU A 156 -4.16 7.64 33.26
CA GLU A 156 -2.97 8.50 33.41
C GLU A 156 -2.18 8.57 32.10
N THR A 157 -1.68 9.76 31.75
CA THR A 157 -0.80 9.97 30.59
C THR A 157 0.63 10.19 31.01
N ILE A 158 1.56 9.43 30.43
CA ILE A 158 3.00 9.48 30.73
C ILE A 158 3.73 9.89 29.46
N GLN A 159 4.46 11.01 29.52
CA GLN A 159 5.32 11.46 28.41
C GLN A 159 6.54 10.53 28.32
N LEU A 160 6.81 10.00 27.13
CA LEU A 160 7.96 9.12 26.92
C LEU A 160 9.21 9.91 26.56
N SER A 161 10.31 9.59 27.24
CA SER A 161 11.61 10.20 27.00
C SER A 161 12.73 9.18 27.16
N HIS A 162 13.78 9.33 26.34
CA HIS A 162 15.02 8.59 26.53
C HIS A 162 15.72 8.91 27.86
N LYS A 163 15.32 9.98 28.55
CA LYS A 163 15.76 10.33 29.91
C LYS A 163 14.52 10.59 30.77
N PRO A 164 13.99 9.56 31.44
CA PRO A 164 12.72 9.68 32.19
C PRO A 164 12.75 10.71 33.32
N THR A 165 13.94 11.05 33.84
CA THR A 165 14.13 12.03 34.92
C THR A 165 14.05 13.48 34.45
N GLU A 166 14.11 13.75 33.15
CA GLU A 166 13.94 15.09 32.59
C GLU A 166 12.47 15.26 32.18
N GLU A 167 11.81 16.35 32.60
CA GLU A 167 10.41 16.67 32.23
C GLU A 167 10.21 17.01 30.73
N SER A 168 11.20 16.72 29.88
CA SER A 168 11.12 16.97 28.44
C SER A 168 10.46 15.81 27.71
N SER A 169 9.57 16.13 26.77
CA SER A 169 9.03 15.17 25.78
C SER A 169 9.77 15.40 24.45
N PRO A 170 10.91 14.72 24.21
CA PRO A 170 11.69 14.92 23.00
C PRO A 170 10.97 14.34 21.77
N PHE A 171 11.29 14.87 20.60
CA PHE A 171 10.92 14.23 19.35
C PHE A 171 11.77 12.96 19.16
N LEU A 172 11.10 11.81 19.04
CA LEU A 172 11.70 10.51 18.79
C LEU A 172 11.48 10.11 17.33
N LEU A 173 12.46 9.41 16.76
CA LEU A 173 12.35 8.83 15.41
C LEU A 173 11.44 7.61 15.39
N HIS A 174 11.44 6.86 16.50
CA HIS A 174 10.60 5.69 16.65
C HIS A 174 10.34 5.36 18.12
N ALA A 175 9.18 4.81 18.41
CA ALA A 175 8.87 4.17 19.67
C ALA A 175 7.93 2.98 19.44
N GLN A 176 8.21 1.84 20.08
CA GLN A 176 7.35 0.66 20.03
C GLN A 176 7.44 -0.16 21.31
N PHE A 177 6.35 -0.84 21.65
CA PHE A 177 6.35 -1.85 22.71
C PHE A 177 7.12 -3.11 22.27
N THR A 178 7.66 -3.83 23.24
CA THR A 178 8.14 -5.19 23.05
C THR A 178 6.96 -6.16 22.87
N PRO A 179 7.15 -7.28 22.14
CA PRO A 179 6.08 -8.26 21.92
C PRO A 179 5.64 -8.98 23.20
N HIS A 180 6.42 -8.87 24.28
CA HIS A 180 6.07 -9.37 25.60
C HIS A 180 6.06 -8.23 26.64
N GLY A 181 5.03 -8.22 27.50
CA GLY A 181 4.86 -7.22 28.57
C GLY A 181 4.52 -5.81 28.06
N HIS A 182 5.21 -4.81 28.62
CA HIS A 182 5.04 -3.38 28.27
C HIS A 182 6.38 -2.64 28.23
N SER A 183 7.50 -3.35 28.06
CA SER A 183 8.79 -2.71 27.81
C SER A 183 8.76 -1.97 26.47
N LEU A 184 9.64 -0.98 26.31
CA LEU A 184 9.66 -0.08 25.18
C LEU A 184 11.07 -0.02 24.56
N ILE A 185 11.08 0.09 23.23
CA ILE A 185 12.25 0.50 22.45
C ILE A 185 11.99 1.90 21.92
N LEU A 186 12.94 2.81 22.15
CA LEU A 186 12.91 4.18 21.64
C LEU A 186 14.12 4.41 20.74
N VAL A 187 13.96 5.18 19.68
CA VAL A 187 15.07 5.66 18.85
C VAL A 187 15.12 7.19 18.92
N HIS A 188 16.23 7.71 19.45
CA HIS A 188 16.47 9.14 19.59
C HIS A 188 17.84 9.48 19.04
N LYS A 189 17.90 10.45 18.11
CA LYS A 189 19.14 10.87 17.43
C LYS A 189 19.95 9.67 16.92
N ASN A 190 19.29 8.77 16.20
CA ASN A 190 19.86 7.56 15.59
C ASN A 190 20.43 6.52 16.57
N ASP A 191 20.24 6.67 17.89
CA ASP A 191 20.59 5.65 18.87
C ASP A 191 19.37 4.99 19.48
N ILE A 192 19.52 3.71 19.81
CA ILE A 192 18.47 2.86 20.35
C ILE A 192 18.56 2.84 21.88
N TYR A 193 17.41 2.97 22.52
CA TYR A 193 17.23 2.93 23.97
C TYR A 193 16.17 1.90 24.32
N TYR A 194 16.39 1.17 25.42
CA TYR A 194 15.45 0.24 26.02
C TYR A 194 14.92 0.77 27.35
N MET A 195 13.64 0.59 27.60
CA MET A 195 12.99 0.89 28.88
C MET A 195 12.17 -0.31 29.32
N SER A 196 12.28 -0.70 30.58
CA SER A 196 11.48 -1.81 31.14
C SER A 196 9.97 -1.50 31.23
N GLY A 197 9.58 -0.23 31.09
CA GLY A 197 8.18 0.18 31.02
C GLY A 197 8.00 1.70 31.04
N PRO A 198 6.79 2.21 30.78
CA PRO A 198 6.52 3.65 30.74
C PRO A 198 6.83 4.40 32.04
N LYS A 199 6.57 3.77 33.20
CA LYS A 199 6.81 4.35 34.54
C LYS A 199 8.26 4.17 35.03
N SER A 200 9.14 3.55 34.22
CA SER A 200 10.53 3.31 34.60
C SER A 200 11.30 4.63 34.69
N GLN A 201 12.02 4.83 35.79
CA GLN A 201 12.91 5.98 35.98
C GLN A 201 14.25 5.81 35.24
N GLN A 202 14.54 4.60 34.76
CA GLN A 202 15.79 4.29 34.08
C GLN A 202 15.53 3.86 32.62
N SER A 203 16.35 4.39 31.72
CA SER A 203 16.50 3.94 30.34
C SER A 203 17.91 3.37 30.12
N TYR A 204 18.04 2.39 29.23
CA TYR A 204 19.28 1.72 28.90
C TYR A 204 19.63 2.01 27.45
N ARG A 205 20.72 2.75 27.21
CA ARG A 205 21.20 3.06 25.86
C ARG A 205 21.94 1.85 25.28
N ILE A 206 21.39 1.27 24.20
CA ILE A 206 21.92 0.08 23.54
C ILE A 206 23.07 0.45 22.60
N THR A 207 22.89 1.51 21.80
CA THR A 207 23.89 1.93 20.81
C THR A 207 24.53 3.27 21.18
N LYS A 208 25.80 3.43 20.83
CA LYS A 208 26.59 4.65 21.05
C LYS A 208 27.37 5.08 19.81
N THR A 209 27.01 4.50 18.67
CA THR A 209 27.71 4.64 17.39
C THR A 209 27.01 5.61 16.44
N ALA A 210 25.85 6.16 16.81
CA ALA A 210 25.15 7.14 16.00
C ALA A 210 26.03 8.35 15.69
N VAL A 211 26.00 8.73 14.42
CA VAL A 211 26.55 9.99 13.92
C VAL A 211 25.41 10.66 13.17
N PRO A 212 25.03 11.90 13.52
CA PRO A 212 23.94 12.62 12.86
C PRO A 212 24.11 12.58 11.34
N ASP A 213 23.03 12.23 10.64
CA ASP A 213 22.92 12.15 9.17
C ASP A 213 23.95 11.24 8.46
N ILE A 214 24.65 10.37 9.19
CA ILE A 214 25.71 9.49 8.65
C ILE A 214 25.55 8.05 9.12
N VAL A 215 25.33 7.83 10.42
CA VAL A 215 25.18 6.48 10.99
C VAL A 215 23.84 6.36 11.70
N TYR A 216 23.01 5.42 11.22
CA TYR A 216 21.66 5.18 11.70
C TYR A 216 21.59 3.79 12.35
N ASN A 217 21.10 3.71 13.60
CA ASN A 217 20.90 2.44 14.28
C ASN A 217 19.40 2.20 14.49
N GLY A 218 18.88 1.10 13.95
CA GLY A 218 17.48 0.68 14.14
C GLY A 218 16.43 1.47 13.35
N VAL A 219 16.85 2.51 12.62
CA VAL A 219 16.03 3.23 11.65
C VAL A 219 16.78 3.24 10.31
N PRO A 220 16.08 3.09 9.18
CA PRO A 220 16.71 3.09 7.87
C PRO A 220 17.28 4.46 7.50
N ASP A 221 18.29 4.45 6.64
CA ASP A 221 18.68 5.61 5.84
C ASP A 221 17.65 5.84 4.71
N TRP A 222 17.87 6.86 3.88
CA TRP A 222 16.94 7.18 2.79
C TRP A 222 16.79 6.02 1.79
N LEU A 223 17.90 5.35 1.42
CA LEU A 223 17.86 4.26 0.44
C LEU A 223 17.04 3.08 0.98
N TYR A 224 17.33 2.63 2.20
CA TYR A 224 16.60 1.50 2.76
C TYR A 224 15.15 1.84 3.09
N GLU A 225 14.83 3.08 3.46
CA GLU A 225 13.45 3.48 3.70
C GLU A 225 12.63 3.44 2.41
N GLU A 226 13.12 4.07 1.35
CA GLU A 226 12.33 4.32 0.15
C GLU A 226 12.32 3.14 -0.82
N GLU A 227 13.46 2.45 -0.99
CA GLU A 227 13.66 1.49 -2.09
C GLU A 227 13.74 0.02 -1.65
N ILE A 228 14.04 -0.26 -0.37
CA ILE A 228 14.30 -1.64 0.11
C ILE A 228 13.27 -2.12 1.13
N LEU A 229 13.12 -1.43 2.26
CA LEU A 229 12.30 -1.90 3.40
C LEU A 229 10.89 -1.32 3.40
N HIS A 230 10.68 -0.14 2.83
CA HIS A 230 9.39 0.55 2.82
C HIS A 230 8.75 0.73 4.22
N THR A 231 9.59 1.04 5.21
CA THR A 231 9.19 1.26 6.60
C THR A 231 10.13 2.28 7.25
N ASN A 232 9.72 2.87 8.37
CA ASN A 232 10.55 3.77 9.17
C ASN A 232 11.36 3.03 10.25
N THR A 233 11.33 1.70 10.30
CA THR A 233 11.96 0.89 11.34
C THR A 233 12.85 -0.20 10.73
N ALA A 234 13.97 -0.46 11.38
CA ALA A 234 14.85 -1.58 11.06
C ALA A 234 15.19 -2.34 12.36
N LEU A 235 14.13 -2.69 13.10
CA LEU A 235 14.14 -3.36 14.40
C LEU A 235 13.22 -4.58 14.35
N TRP A 236 13.73 -5.74 14.75
CA TRP A 236 12.96 -6.97 14.85
C TRP A 236 13.19 -7.60 16.21
N LEU A 237 12.12 -7.80 16.97
CA LEU A 237 12.16 -8.40 18.31
C LEU A 237 11.79 -9.87 18.23
N SER A 238 12.48 -10.71 18.99
CA SER A 238 12.08 -12.12 19.18
C SER A 238 10.73 -12.18 19.88
N ASN A 239 9.98 -13.28 19.71
CA ASN A 239 8.61 -13.39 20.23
C ASN A 239 8.52 -13.25 21.76
N ASP A 240 9.57 -13.62 22.49
CA ASP A 240 9.71 -13.44 23.94
C ASP A 240 10.18 -12.03 24.36
N GLY A 241 10.65 -11.22 23.40
CA GLY A 241 11.19 -9.88 23.63
C GLY A 241 12.59 -9.85 24.26
N HIS A 242 13.27 -10.99 24.39
CA HIS A 242 14.61 -11.06 24.99
C HIS A 242 15.73 -10.72 24.02
N LEU A 243 15.55 -10.93 22.72
CA LEU A 243 16.52 -10.60 21.70
C LEU A 243 15.94 -9.55 20.75
N MET A 244 16.80 -8.65 20.30
CA MET A 244 16.47 -7.65 19.30
C MET A 244 17.52 -7.67 18.19
N LEU A 245 17.09 -7.95 16.97
CA LEU A 245 17.87 -7.69 15.76
C LEU A 245 17.65 -6.24 15.36
N TYR A 246 18.73 -5.53 15.03
CA TYR A 246 18.65 -4.20 14.45
C TYR A 246 19.69 -4.02 13.35
N ALA A 247 19.36 -3.18 12.37
CA ALA A 247 20.30 -2.79 11.33
C ALA A 247 21.07 -1.53 11.72
N VAL A 248 22.33 -1.48 11.29
CA VAL A 248 23.19 -0.30 11.33
C VAL A 248 23.50 0.09 9.89
N PHE A 249 23.07 1.28 9.50
CA PHE A 249 23.35 1.87 8.19
C PHE A 249 24.44 2.92 8.35
N ASN A 250 25.49 2.83 7.53
CA ASN A 250 26.59 3.76 7.54
C ASN A 250 26.81 4.36 6.15
N ASP A 251 26.48 5.64 6.06
CA ASP A 251 26.47 6.44 4.83
C ASP A 251 27.75 7.25 4.64
N SER A 252 28.80 6.98 5.43
CA SER A 252 30.05 7.77 5.39
C SER A 252 30.64 7.91 3.98
N ASN A 253 30.51 6.85 3.17
CA ASN A 253 31.00 6.79 1.78
C ASN A 253 29.93 7.16 0.73
N VAL A 254 28.69 7.36 1.14
CA VAL A 254 27.59 7.77 0.25
C VAL A 254 27.74 9.27 -0.02
N GLN A 255 27.61 9.67 -1.27
CA GLN A 255 27.73 11.07 -1.65
C GLN A 255 26.51 11.89 -1.20
N GLU A 256 26.74 13.18 -0.99
CA GLU A 256 25.71 14.13 -0.58
C GLU A 256 25.12 14.86 -1.80
N GLN A 257 23.80 14.77 -1.97
CA GLN A 257 23.03 15.62 -2.85
C GLN A 257 22.57 16.86 -2.09
N LYS A 258 23.05 18.03 -2.51
CA LYS A 258 22.66 19.33 -1.95
C LYS A 258 21.52 19.93 -2.76
N TYR A 259 20.57 20.57 -2.10
CA TYR A 259 19.46 21.27 -2.72
C TYR A 259 19.08 22.53 -1.94
N THR A 260 18.53 23.52 -2.64
CA THR A 260 18.08 24.78 -2.04
C THR A 260 16.71 24.60 -1.40
N TRP A 261 16.57 25.07 -0.17
CA TRP A 261 15.36 25.07 0.62
C TRP A 261 14.92 26.52 0.87
N TYR A 262 13.80 26.89 0.25
CA TYR A 262 13.27 28.26 0.29
C TYR A 262 12.39 28.55 1.52
N GLY A 263 12.16 27.56 2.39
CA GLY A 263 11.27 27.67 3.55
C GLY A 263 9.85 27.20 3.27
N THR A 264 8.99 27.28 4.29
CA THR A 264 7.55 27.06 4.19
C THR A 264 6.80 28.36 4.50
N ASN A 265 5.55 28.48 4.04
CA ASN A 265 4.69 29.65 4.28
C ASN A 265 4.23 29.81 5.74
N ASP A 266 4.76 29.01 6.67
CA ASP A 266 4.30 28.91 8.07
C ASP A 266 4.93 29.97 8.99
N GLY A 267 5.29 31.13 8.44
CA GLY A 267 5.88 32.25 9.19
C GLY A 267 7.39 32.14 9.48
N ASN A 268 8.03 31.01 9.15
CA ASN A 268 9.49 30.81 9.23
C ASN A 268 10.20 31.08 7.88
N MET A 269 9.74 32.08 7.12
CA MET A 269 10.37 32.43 5.85
C MET A 269 11.69 33.16 6.13
N LYS A 270 12.81 32.47 5.99
CA LYS A 270 14.14 33.06 6.12
C LYS A 270 14.39 33.99 4.94
N LEU A 271 15.04 35.13 5.19
CA LEU A 271 15.38 36.12 4.15
C LEU A 271 16.27 35.51 3.05
N TYR A 272 17.10 34.54 3.42
CA TYR A 272 17.97 33.81 2.51
C TYR A 272 17.62 32.31 2.50
N PRO A 273 17.61 31.66 1.32
CA PRO A 273 17.41 30.22 1.20
C PRO A 273 18.51 29.45 1.94
N GLU A 274 18.15 28.28 2.47
CA GLU A 274 19.10 27.36 3.09
C GLU A 274 19.54 26.30 2.09
N ILE A 275 20.74 25.76 2.25
CA ILE A 275 21.17 24.58 1.50
C ILE A 275 20.99 23.37 2.41
N LYS A 276 20.06 22.48 2.06
CA LYS A 276 19.92 21.17 2.71
C LYS A 276 20.77 20.14 1.97
N SER A 277 21.22 19.14 2.70
CA SER A 277 22.03 18.03 2.18
C SER A 277 21.36 16.69 2.51
N LEU A 278 21.44 15.74 1.58
CA LEU A 278 20.93 14.38 1.74
C LEU A 278 21.98 13.40 1.21
N ARG A 279 22.35 12.39 2.00
CA ARG A 279 23.14 11.25 1.52
C ARG A 279 22.27 10.43 0.57
N TYR A 280 22.60 10.44 -0.72
CA TYR A 280 21.77 9.83 -1.77
C TYR A 280 22.67 9.12 -2.78
N PRO A 281 22.68 7.78 -2.82
CA PRO A 281 23.50 7.04 -3.76
C PRO A 281 22.87 7.06 -5.16
N LYS A 282 23.51 7.80 -6.08
CA LYS A 282 23.15 7.77 -7.51
C LYS A 282 23.63 6.47 -8.18
N PRO A 283 23.08 6.12 -9.36
CA PRO A 283 23.51 4.96 -10.12
C PRO A 283 25.04 4.90 -10.27
N GLY A 284 25.63 3.75 -9.93
CA GLY A 284 27.08 3.51 -10.00
C GLY A 284 27.92 4.11 -8.87
N THR A 285 27.32 4.84 -7.93
CA THR A 285 28.04 5.37 -6.76
C THR A 285 28.00 4.41 -5.56
N PRO A 286 28.88 4.56 -4.56
CA PRO A 286 28.89 3.69 -3.38
C PRO A 286 27.57 3.75 -2.61
N ASN A 287 27.12 2.58 -2.16
CA ASN A 287 25.94 2.43 -1.31
C ASN A 287 26.26 2.59 0.19
N PRO A 288 25.23 2.77 1.02
CA PRO A 288 25.37 2.65 2.46
C PRO A 288 25.91 1.26 2.82
N THR A 289 26.89 1.23 3.73
CA THR A 289 27.40 -0.03 4.27
C THR A 289 26.49 -0.49 5.40
N VAL A 290 26.06 -1.74 5.36
CA VAL A 290 25.03 -2.24 6.28
C VAL A 290 25.54 -3.40 7.13
N LYS A 291 25.23 -3.35 8.42
CA LYS A 291 25.52 -4.41 9.37
C LYS A 291 24.29 -4.75 10.18
N LEU A 292 24.01 -6.04 10.33
CA LEU A 292 22.97 -6.53 11.22
C LEU A 292 23.57 -6.92 12.56
N ARG A 293 22.91 -6.53 13.66
CA ARG A 293 23.37 -6.78 15.02
C ARG A 293 22.25 -7.33 15.88
N VAL A 294 22.58 -8.28 16.74
CA VAL A 294 21.66 -8.81 17.76
C VAL A 294 22.05 -8.25 19.12
N ALA A 295 21.09 -7.66 19.82
CA ALA A 295 21.20 -7.22 21.21
C ALA A 295 20.45 -8.20 22.14
N ASP A 296 21.10 -8.58 23.24
CA ASP A 296 20.50 -9.34 24.33
C ASP A 296 19.89 -8.38 25.36
N LEU A 297 18.56 -8.39 25.47
CA LEU A 297 17.75 -7.55 26.35
C LEU A 297 17.35 -8.26 27.65
N ALA A 298 17.73 -9.53 27.85
CA ALA A 298 17.36 -10.29 29.04
C ALA A 298 17.93 -9.67 30.34
N GLU A 299 19.14 -9.10 30.26
CA GLU A 299 19.77 -8.36 31.36
C GLU A 299 20.01 -6.90 30.96
N PRO A 300 19.05 -5.97 31.21
CA PRO A 300 19.13 -4.59 30.75
C PRO A 300 20.36 -3.81 31.25
N LYS A 301 20.93 -4.20 32.39
CA LYS A 301 22.14 -3.58 32.96
C LYS A 301 23.43 -3.95 32.21
N SER A 302 23.41 -5.03 31.43
CA SER A 302 24.58 -5.62 30.78
C SER A 302 24.23 -6.08 29.35
N ILE A 303 23.63 -5.19 28.57
CA ILE A 303 23.20 -5.49 27.19
C ILE A 303 24.44 -5.78 26.34
N ARG A 304 24.50 -7.00 25.79
CA ARG A 304 25.55 -7.44 24.88
C ARG A 304 25.04 -7.40 23.45
N THR A 305 25.86 -6.85 22.56
CA THR A 305 25.57 -6.80 21.12
C THR A 305 26.55 -7.66 20.34
N ARG A 306 26.08 -8.39 19.32
CA ARG A 306 26.92 -9.17 18.40
C ARG A 306 26.57 -8.89 16.95
N ASP A 307 27.58 -8.82 16.10
CA ASP A 307 27.41 -8.68 14.65
C ASP A 307 27.01 -10.05 14.07
N LEU A 308 26.07 -10.01 13.12
CA LEU A 308 25.65 -11.16 12.34
C LEU A 308 26.52 -11.26 11.09
N THR A 309 27.03 -12.46 10.81
CA THR A 309 27.95 -12.68 9.68
C THR A 309 27.17 -13.14 8.46
N PRO A 310 27.18 -12.38 7.34
CA PRO A 310 26.49 -12.76 6.11
C PRO A 310 27.11 -14.04 5.51
N PRO A 311 26.40 -14.72 4.59
CA PRO A 311 26.93 -15.93 3.95
C PRO A 311 28.25 -15.64 3.22
N PRO A 312 29.19 -16.60 3.13
CA PRO A 312 30.52 -16.36 2.57
C PRO A 312 30.56 -15.75 1.17
N PHE A 313 29.57 -16.09 0.34
CA PHE A 313 29.40 -15.54 -1.00
C PHE A 313 29.18 -14.02 -1.04
N LEU A 314 28.63 -13.43 0.03
CA LEU A 314 28.35 -11.99 0.12
C LEU A 314 29.35 -11.21 1.00
N MET A 315 30.25 -11.90 1.71
CA MET A 315 31.11 -11.24 2.71
C MET A 315 32.00 -10.12 2.13
N ASN A 316 32.44 -10.28 0.88
CA ASN A 316 33.37 -9.35 0.22
C ASN A 316 32.72 -8.54 -0.91
N ASP A 317 31.43 -8.76 -1.18
CA ASP A 317 30.70 -8.12 -2.27
C ASP A 317 29.67 -7.14 -1.73
N GLU A 318 29.36 -6.09 -2.49
CA GLU A 318 28.25 -5.20 -2.16
C GLU A 318 26.92 -5.96 -2.22
N HIS A 319 26.12 -5.82 -1.17
CA HIS A 319 24.86 -6.50 -1.02
C HIS A 319 23.86 -5.68 -0.19
N TYR A 320 22.61 -6.10 -0.27
CA TYR A 320 21.51 -5.62 0.54
C TYR A 320 20.96 -6.76 1.38
N PHE A 321 20.32 -6.41 2.49
CA PHE A 321 19.30 -7.28 3.08
C PHE A 321 17.95 -6.67 2.73
N THR A 322 16.99 -7.50 2.34
CA THR A 322 15.65 -7.05 1.93
C THR A 322 14.61 -7.27 3.01
N SER A 323 14.80 -8.30 3.84
CA SER A 323 13.84 -8.65 4.87
C SER A 323 14.53 -9.46 5.98
N ALA A 324 14.01 -9.33 7.20
CA ALA A 324 14.47 -10.04 8.36
C ALA A 324 13.29 -10.39 9.28
N ALA A 325 13.33 -11.56 9.92
CA ALA A 325 12.35 -11.94 10.94
C ALA A 325 12.90 -13.08 11.80
N TRP A 326 12.49 -13.10 13.06
CA TRP A 326 12.79 -14.19 13.98
C TRP A 326 11.95 -15.43 13.63
N ILE A 327 12.61 -16.59 13.54
CA ILE A 327 11.94 -17.88 13.33
C ILE A 327 11.72 -18.57 14.68
N SER A 328 12.68 -18.43 15.58
CA SER A 328 12.65 -18.98 16.93
C SER A 328 13.34 -18.01 17.91
N GLN A 329 13.47 -18.41 19.17
CA GLN A 329 14.21 -17.63 20.17
C GLN A 329 15.73 -17.59 19.91
N THR A 330 16.25 -18.45 19.03
CA THR A 330 17.69 -18.58 18.79
C THR A 330 18.07 -18.46 17.32
N GLU A 331 17.09 -18.33 16.42
CA GLU A 331 17.30 -18.34 14.98
C GLU A 331 16.56 -17.18 14.31
N VAL A 332 17.26 -16.51 13.39
CA VAL A 332 16.73 -15.40 12.60
C VAL A 332 16.91 -15.68 11.11
N CYS A 333 15.87 -15.42 10.33
CA CYS A 333 15.90 -15.48 8.87
C CYS A 333 16.31 -14.13 8.32
N ILE A 334 17.31 -14.09 7.44
CA ILE A 334 17.66 -12.90 6.66
C ILE A 334 17.60 -13.23 5.18
N VAL A 335 16.91 -12.40 4.41
CA VAL A 335 16.90 -12.44 2.95
C VAL A 335 17.87 -11.39 2.42
N TRP A 336 18.80 -11.84 1.59
CA TRP A 336 19.83 -11.01 0.98
C TRP A 336 19.59 -10.86 -0.52
N LEU A 337 20.09 -9.76 -1.07
CA LEU A 337 20.08 -9.47 -2.49
C LEU A 337 21.45 -8.90 -2.87
N ASN A 338 22.05 -9.38 -3.95
CA ASN A 338 23.32 -8.81 -4.41
C ASN A 338 23.12 -7.43 -5.06
N ARG A 339 24.21 -6.65 -5.22
CA ARG A 339 24.15 -5.31 -5.79
C ARG A 339 23.49 -5.21 -7.18
N PRO A 340 23.75 -6.11 -8.15
CA PRO A 340 23.03 -6.14 -9.43
C PRO A 340 21.58 -6.62 -9.36
N GLN A 341 21.11 -7.08 -8.19
CA GLN A 341 19.75 -7.56 -7.95
C GLN A 341 19.33 -8.75 -8.82
N ASN A 342 20.26 -9.63 -9.18
CA ASN A 342 19.97 -10.83 -9.99
C ASN A 342 20.10 -12.15 -9.21
N ILE A 343 20.52 -12.09 -7.93
CA ILE A 343 20.62 -13.24 -7.04
C ILE A 343 20.04 -12.86 -5.67
N SER A 344 19.01 -13.59 -5.24
CA SER A 344 18.46 -13.51 -3.88
C SER A 344 18.80 -14.77 -3.08
N ILE A 345 19.16 -14.61 -1.81
CA ILE A 345 19.58 -15.70 -0.93
C ILE A 345 18.82 -15.62 0.39
N VAL A 346 18.12 -16.70 0.74
CA VAL A 346 17.48 -16.87 2.05
C VAL A 346 18.44 -17.59 2.98
N THR A 347 18.73 -16.97 4.12
CA THR A 347 19.67 -17.48 5.11
C THR A 347 19.05 -17.63 6.49
N LEU A 348 19.60 -18.57 7.25
CA LEU A 348 19.22 -18.86 8.63
C LEU A 348 20.45 -18.65 9.51
N CYS A 349 20.37 -17.72 10.45
CA CYS A 349 21.48 -17.31 11.29
C CYS A 349 21.19 -17.71 12.74
N LYS A 350 22.10 -18.47 13.37
CA LYS A 350 21.85 -19.11 14.67
C LYS A 350 22.72 -18.56 15.79
N SER A 351 22.13 -18.40 16.97
CA SER A 351 22.84 -18.15 18.23
C SER A 351 23.78 -19.31 18.58
N PRO A 352 24.94 -19.09 19.22
CA PRO A 352 25.46 -17.82 19.73
C PRO A 352 26.40 -17.09 18.77
N MET A 353 26.83 -17.74 17.69
CA MET A 353 27.84 -17.21 16.77
C MET A 353 27.26 -16.27 15.70
N TRP A 354 25.96 -16.38 15.42
CA TRP A 354 25.24 -15.58 14.42
C TRP A 354 25.81 -15.69 13.01
N TYR A 355 26.29 -16.88 12.65
CA TYR A 355 26.71 -17.20 11.29
C TYR A 355 25.51 -17.60 10.44
N CYS A 356 25.33 -16.91 9.32
CA CYS A 356 24.22 -17.17 8.40
C CYS A 356 24.54 -18.28 7.42
N GLN A 357 23.69 -19.31 7.41
CA GLN A 357 23.78 -20.43 6.48
C GLN A 357 22.72 -20.28 5.39
N GLU A 358 23.13 -20.46 4.14
CA GLU A 358 22.24 -20.44 2.98
C GLU A 358 21.30 -21.66 2.98
N THR A 359 20.00 -21.37 2.84
CA THR A 359 18.95 -22.40 2.75
C THR A 359 18.35 -22.49 1.36
N HIS A 360 18.19 -21.35 0.68
CA HIS A 360 17.58 -21.25 -0.63
C HIS A 360 18.16 -20.07 -1.41
N ARG A 361 18.27 -20.23 -2.73
CA ARG A 361 18.78 -19.21 -3.64
C ARG A 361 17.91 -19.14 -4.88
N ILE A 362 17.58 -17.93 -5.28
CA ILE A 362 16.84 -17.62 -6.51
C ILE A 362 17.76 -16.81 -7.42
N ASN A 363 17.87 -17.24 -8.67
CA ASN A 363 18.65 -16.55 -9.71
C ASN A 363 17.71 -15.99 -10.78
N GLY A 364 18.01 -14.80 -11.30
CA GLY A 364 17.26 -14.17 -12.40
C GLY A 364 17.61 -14.72 -13.80
N ASP A 365 18.32 -15.85 -13.88
CA ASP A 365 18.76 -16.51 -15.13
C ASP A 365 19.40 -15.58 -16.19
N ASN A 366 20.08 -14.50 -15.77
CA ASN A 366 20.64 -13.46 -16.64
C ASN A 366 19.63 -12.77 -17.58
N ARG A 367 18.33 -12.93 -17.34
CA ARG A 367 17.25 -12.36 -18.18
C ARG A 367 16.58 -11.14 -17.54
N GLY A 368 16.92 -10.84 -16.30
CA GLY A 368 16.36 -9.71 -15.56
C GLY A 368 16.85 -9.68 -14.12
N TRP A 369 16.09 -8.99 -13.27
CA TRP A 369 16.31 -8.91 -11.83
C TRP A 369 15.44 -9.93 -11.08
N VAL A 370 15.79 -10.18 -9.82
CA VAL A 370 14.99 -10.93 -8.86
C VAL A 370 14.23 -9.93 -8.00
N ASP A 371 12.93 -10.15 -7.87
CA ASP A 371 12.09 -9.29 -7.03
C ASP A 371 12.54 -9.30 -5.57
N ILE A 372 12.29 -8.20 -4.86
CA ILE A 372 12.53 -8.08 -3.42
C ILE A 372 11.56 -9.01 -2.70
N LEU A 373 12.10 -10.03 -2.03
CA LEU A 373 11.32 -11.01 -1.30
C LEU A 373 11.25 -10.68 0.19
N SER A 374 10.07 -10.89 0.78
CA SER A 374 9.86 -10.93 2.22
C SER A 374 10.44 -12.21 2.81
N VAL A 375 10.61 -12.24 4.14
CA VAL A 375 10.93 -13.49 4.84
C VAL A 375 9.88 -14.57 4.52
N PRO A 376 10.29 -15.82 4.22
CA PRO A 376 9.38 -16.95 4.05
C PRO A 376 8.52 -17.24 5.29
N TYR A 377 7.41 -17.94 5.10
CA TYR A 377 6.58 -18.42 6.20
C TYR A 377 7.14 -19.75 6.69
N PHE A 378 7.66 -19.79 7.92
CA PHE A 378 8.29 -20.97 8.50
C PHE A 378 7.27 -21.88 9.21
N ALA A 379 7.53 -23.19 9.14
CA ALA A 379 6.87 -24.15 10.00
C ALA A 379 7.25 -23.89 11.46
N LEU A 380 6.38 -24.23 12.42
CA LEU A 380 6.62 -24.04 13.86
C LEU A 380 7.91 -24.71 14.35
N ASN A 381 8.33 -25.79 13.69
CA ASN A 381 9.57 -26.50 14.02
C ASN A 381 10.81 -25.95 13.30
N GLY A 382 10.67 -24.95 12.43
CA GLY A 382 11.78 -24.37 11.66
C GLY A 382 12.43 -25.29 10.62
N SER A 383 11.85 -26.47 10.35
CA SER A 383 12.43 -27.48 9.43
C SER A 383 12.17 -27.21 7.96
N SER A 384 11.11 -26.45 7.66
CA SER A 384 10.66 -26.11 6.32
C SER A 384 9.98 -24.75 6.32
N TYR A 385 9.83 -24.18 5.13
CA TYR A 385 9.08 -22.94 4.92
C TYR A 385 8.41 -22.92 3.55
N ILE A 386 7.40 -22.04 3.43
CA ILE A 386 6.74 -21.73 2.18
C ILE A 386 7.17 -20.33 1.73
N THR A 387 7.52 -20.20 0.46
CA THR A 387 7.87 -18.92 -0.16
C THR A 387 7.36 -18.85 -1.59
N ILE A 388 7.49 -17.68 -2.21
CA ILE A 388 7.12 -17.43 -3.59
C ILE A 388 8.36 -17.53 -4.47
N GLN A 389 8.26 -18.26 -5.57
CA GLN A 389 9.30 -18.32 -6.59
C GLN A 389 8.69 -18.31 -8.00
N PRO A 390 9.28 -17.59 -8.96
CA PRO A 390 8.91 -17.70 -10.37
C PRO A 390 9.19 -19.11 -10.91
N LEU A 391 8.16 -19.79 -11.40
CA LEU A 391 8.27 -21.09 -12.06
C LEU A 391 7.89 -20.97 -13.53
N ARG A 392 8.60 -21.69 -14.39
CA ARG A 392 8.34 -21.70 -15.83
C ARG A 392 7.06 -22.49 -16.15
N ASP A 393 6.19 -21.90 -16.96
CA ASP A 393 5.02 -22.56 -17.56
C ASP A 393 5.15 -22.62 -19.08
N GLY A 394 5.93 -23.59 -19.57
CA GLY A 394 6.12 -23.83 -21.01
C GLY A 394 6.60 -22.60 -21.80
N GLY A 395 5.81 -22.22 -22.81
CA GLY A 395 6.02 -21.03 -23.64
C GLY A 395 5.37 -19.75 -23.11
N ALA A 396 4.52 -19.83 -22.08
CA ALA A 396 3.80 -18.68 -21.52
C ALA A 396 4.67 -17.80 -20.61
N GLY A 397 5.86 -18.28 -20.22
CA GLY A 397 6.82 -17.51 -19.42
C GLY A 397 7.01 -18.09 -18.03
N HIS A 398 7.32 -17.22 -17.07
CA HIS A 398 7.45 -17.57 -15.65
C HIS A 398 6.37 -16.85 -14.87
N PHE A 399 5.74 -17.57 -13.95
CA PHE A 399 4.71 -17.03 -13.07
C PHE A 399 5.13 -17.25 -11.62
N LYS A 400 4.81 -16.30 -10.74
CA LYS A 400 5.06 -16.43 -9.30
C LYS A 400 4.18 -17.54 -8.73
N GLN A 401 4.80 -18.57 -8.17
CA GLN A 401 4.10 -19.72 -7.58
C GLN A 401 4.57 -19.97 -6.15
N LEU A 402 3.74 -20.68 -5.38
CA LEU A 402 4.10 -21.16 -4.06
C LEU A 402 5.04 -22.36 -4.19
N ILE A 403 6.10 -22.33 -3.39
CA ILE A 403 7.02 -23.45 -3.22
C ILE A 403 7.19 -23.77 -1.73
N HIS A 404 7.32 -25.05 -1.44
CA HIS A 404 7.70 -25.59 -0.16
C HIS A 404 9.18 -25.96 -0.18
N VAL A 405 9.95 -25.44 0.77
CA VAL A 405 11.39 -25.70 0.91
C VAL A 405 11.63 -26.49 2.19
N GLU A 406 12.17 -27.70 2.05
CA GLU A 406 12.67 -28.50 3.17
C GLU A 406 14.16 -28.16 3.39
N ILE A 407 14.49 -27.55 4.53
CA ILE A 407 15.81 -26.96 4.78
C ILE A 407 16.90 -28.03 4.89
N SER A 408 16.62 -29.11 5.62
CA SER A 408 17.59 -30.17 5.91
C SER A 408 18.06 -30.90 4.64
N ARG A 409 17.13 -31.16 3.71
CA ARG A 409 17.39 -31.84 2.44
C ARG A 409 17.67 -30.89 1.28
N LYS A 410 17.52 -29.58 1.48
CA LYS A 410 17.51 -28.54 0.43
C LYS A 410 16.56 -28.91 -0.73
N LYS A 411 15.43 -29.52 -0.41
CA LYS A 411 14.44 -29.97 -1.40
C LYS A 411 13.39 -28.89 -1.61
N ILE A 412 13.20 -28.48 -2.86
CA ILE A 412 12.20 -27.49 -3.26
C ILE A 412 11.08 -28.24 -3.99
N THR A 413 9.83 -28.03 -3.58
CA THR A 413 8.66 -28.66 -4.20
C THR A 413 7.59 -27.60 -4.48
N PRO A 414 7.06 -27.50 -5.72
CA PRO A 414 5.97 -26.57 -6.01
C PRO A 414 4.67 -26.99 -5.32
N LEU A 415 3.98 -26.03 -4.73
CA LEU A 415 2.64 -26.18 -4.15
C LEU A 415 1.54 -25.64 -5.07
N THR A 416 1.88 -24.72 -5.96
CA THR A 416 1.00 -24.23 -7.03
C THR A 416 1.76 -24.21 -8.36
N HIS A 417 1.03 -24.31 -9.46
CA HIS A 417 1.57 -24.19 -10.81
C HIS A 417 0.44 -23.78 -11.77
N GLY A 418 0.76 -22.99 -12.79
CA GLY A 418 -0.20 -22.53 -13.80
C GLY A 418 0.04 -21.10 -14.26
N ARG A 419 -0.89 -20.58 -15.06
CA ARG A 419 -0.86 -19.22 -15.64
C ARG A 419 -1.58 -18.20 -14.75
N SER A 420 -1.32 -18.30 -13.46
CA SER A 420 -1.83 -17.43 -12.40
C SER A 420 -0.66 -16.99 -11.53
N GLU A 421 -0.72 -15.81 -10.94
CA GLU A 421 0.36 -15.30 -10.10
C GLU A 421 -0.01 -15.28 -8.64
N VAL A 422 0.93 -15.69 -7.80
CA VAL A 422 0.89 -15.52 -6.35
C VAL A 422 1.55 -14.19 -6.01
N ASN A 423 0.76 -13.23 -5.53
CA ASN A 423 1.25 -11.89 -5.21
C ASN A 423 1.83 -11.84 -3.80
N LYS A 424 1.14 -12.43 -2.83
CA LYS A 424 1.52 -12.36 -1.40
C LYS A 424 0.97 -13.54 -0.62
N ILE A 425 1.81 -14.22 0.15
CA ILE A 425 1.36 -15.16 1.19
C ILE A 425 0.86 -14.33 2.37
N VAL A 426 -0.35 -14.62 2.85
CA VAL A 426 -0.97 -13.89 3.96
C VAL A 426 -1.02 -14.68 5.26
N TYR A 427 -1.10 -16.01 5.18
CA TYR A 427 -1.18 -16.86 6.36
C TYR A 427 -0.85 -18.32 6.05
N TRP A 428 -0.25 -19.03 7.00
CA TRP A 428 -0.04 -20.48 6.93
C TRP A 428 -0.71 -21.14 8.14
N ASP A 429 -1.84 -21.80 7.87
CA ASP A 429 -2.52 -22.64 8.83
C ASP A 429 -1.84 -24.02 8.91
N GLN A 430 -1.06 -24.19 9.97
CA GLN A 430 -0.34 -25.44 10.22
C GLN A 430 -1.21 -26.51 10.88
N THR A 431 -2.41 -26.15 11.36
CA THR A 431 -3.33 -27.11 11.99
C THR A 431 -4.11 -27.90 10.94
N HIS A 432 -4.65 -27.20 9.94
CA HIS A 432 -5.37 -27.80 8.82
C HIS A 432 -4.47 -28.05 7.58
N ASN A 433 -3.19 -27.63 7.64
CA ASN A 433 -2.23 -27.73 6.55
C ASN A 433 -2.63 -26.95 5.29
N TYR A 434 -3.12 -25.72 5.46
CA TYR A 434 -3.46 -24.84 4.35
C TYR A 434 -2.60 -23.58 4.34
N VAL A 435 -2.24 -23.13 3.14
CA VAL A 435 -1.61 -21.83 2.91
C VAL A 435 -2.60 -20.90 2.21
N TYR A 436 -2.75 -19.71 2.78
CA TYR A 436 -3.61 -18.66 2.26
C TYR A 436 -2.75 -17.58 1.60
N PHE A 437 -3.12 -17.20 0.40
CA PHE A 437 -2.37 -16.22 -0.38
C PHE A 437 -3.30 -15.35 -1.23
N LEU A 438 -2.86 -14.12 -1.49
CA LEU A 438 -3.47 -13.25 -2.49
C LEU A 438 -2.87 -13.60 -3.85
N GLY A 439 -3.74 -13.86 -4.81
CA GLY A 439 -3.35 -14.27 -6.14
C GLY A 439 -4.18 -13.58 -7.22
N THR A 440 -3.63 -13.62 -8.42
CA THR A 440 -4.23 -13.08 -9.62
C THR A 440 -4.77 -14.24 -10.46
N PRO A 441 -6.09 -14.28 -10.74
CA PRO A 441 -6.69 -15.33 -11.56
C PRO A 441 -6.12 -15.31 -12.99
N GLN A 442 -6.16 -16.47 -13.65
CA GLN A 442 -5.83 -16.57 -15.06
C GLN A 442 -6.80 -15.69 -15.88
N HIS A 443 -6.28 -15.05 -16.93
CA HIS A 443 -7.02 -14.13 -17.84
C HIS A 443 -7.49 -12.79 -17.24
N TYR A 444 -7.52 -12.61 -15.93
CA TYR A 444 -7.96 -11.36 -15.29
C TYR A 444 -6.86 -10.73 -14.41
N PRO A 445 -5.80 -10.16 -15.03
CA PRO A 445 -4.64 -9.62 -14.30
C PRO A 445 -4.95 -8.40 -13.42
N SER A 446 -6.11 -7.78 -13.61
CA SER A 446 -6.55 -6.61 -12.85
C SER A 446 -7.30 -6.97 -11.55
N GLN A 447 -7.45 -8.26 -11.24
CA GLN A 447 -8.16 -8.74 -10.06
C GLN A 447 -7.18 -9.32 -9.03
N GLN A 448 -7.56 -9.27 -7.75
CA GLN A 448 -6.82 -9.90 -6.67
C GLN A 448 -7.78 -10.54 -5.68
N HIS A 449 -7.62 -11.85 -5.49
CA HIS A 449 -8.50 -12.66 -4.66
C HIS A 449 -7.71 -13.46 -3.63
N LEU A 450 -8.40 -13.87 -2.57
CA LEU A 450 -7.86 -14.79 -1.58
C LEU A 450 -8.02 -16.22 -2.06
N TYR A 451 -6.91 -16.95 -2.10
CA TYR A 451 -6.85 -18.36 -2.43
C TYR A 451 -6.34 -19.18 -1.25
N ARG A 452 -6.74 -20.46 -1.23
CA ARG A 452 -6.29 -21.50 -0.31
C ARG A 452 -5.66 -22.63 -1.12
N ALA A 453 -4.47 -23.09 -0.73
CA ALA A 453 -3.83 -24.27 -1.29
C ALA A 453 -3.36 -25.23 -0.18
N ASP A 454 -3.19 -26.50 -0.53
CA ASP A 454 -2.55 -27.49 0.34
C ASP A 454 -1.10 -27.03 0.66
N ALA A 455 -0.76 -26.94 1.94
CA ALA A 455 0.58 -26.55 2.39
C ALA A 455 1.58 -27.73 2.33
N LEU A 456 1.07 -28.96 2.29
CA LEU A 456 1.89 -30.16 2.20
C LEU A 456 2.27 -30.45 0.75
N PRO A 457 3.53 -30.83 0.48
CA PRO A 457 3.94 -31.18 -0.86
C PRO A 457 3.15 -32.39 -1.40
N PRO A 458 2.81 -32.40 -2.70
CA PRO A 458 2.12 -33.54 -3.30
C PRO A 458 2.97 -34.82 -3.16
N LYS A 459 2.29 -35.96 -3.04
CA LYS A 459 2.96 -37.27 -3.07
C LYS A 459 3.72 -37.44 -4.38
N SER A 460 4.84 -38.16 -4.35
CA SER A 460 5.70 -38.35 -5.52
C SER A 460 4.90 -38.85 -6.73
N GLY A 461 4.90 -38.06 -7.82
CA GLY A 461 4.19 -38.38 -9.06
C GLY A 461 2.72 -37.92 -9.12
N ALA A 462 2.16 -37.39 -8.04
CA ALA A 462 0.84 -36.78 -8.06
C ALA A 462 0.89 -35.36 -8.65
N ALA A 463 -0.14 -34.99 -9.41
CA ALA A 463 -0.31 -33.62 -9.87
C ALA A 463 -0.56 -32.67 -8.69
N VAL A 464 -0.11 -31.42 -8.85
CA VAL A 464 -0.39 -30.35 -7.90
C VAL A 464 -1.90 -30.05 -7.97
N ARG A 465 -2.56 -30.01 -6.80
CA ARG A 465 -3.99 -29.66 -6.74
C ARG A 465 -4.17 -28.16 -7.01
N PRO A 466 -5.18 -27.77 -7.80
CA PRO A 466 -5.45 -26.36 -8.04
C PRO A 466 -5.86 -25.66 -6.74
N PRO A 467 -5.46 -24.40 -6.53
CA PRO A 467 -5.90 -23.63 -5.37
C PRO A 467 -7.39 -23.30 -5.45
N VAL A 468 -8.06 -23.28 -4.29
CA VAL A 468 -9.47 -22.90 -4.15
C VAL A 468 -9.56 -21.40 -3.91
N CYS A 469 -10.37 -20.69 -4.69
CA CYS A 469 -10.62 -19.27 -4.46
C CYS A 469 -11.72 -19.07 -3.40
N LEU A 470 -11.46 -18.26 -2.38
CA LEU A 470 -12.41 -18.02 -1.28
C LEU A 470 -13.25 -16.76 -1.46
N THR A 471 -12.81 -15.84 -2.32
CA THR A 471 -13.46 -14.54 -2.56
C THR A 471 -13.98 -14.36 -3.98
N CYS A 472 -13.76 -15.35 -4.85
CA CYS A 472 -14.33 -15.34 -6.19
C CYS A 472 -15.82 -15.64 -6.09
N GLU A 473 -16.63 -15.02 -6.93
CA GLU A 473 -17.98 -15.53 -7.15
C GLU A 473 -17.85 -16.88 -7.87
N HIS A 474 -18.54 -17.92 -7.38
CA HIS A 474 -18.67 -19.16 -8.12
C HIS A 474 -19.45 -18.87 -9.40
N VAL A 475 -18.73 -18.66 -10.49
CA VAL A 475 -19.31 -18.88 -11.81
C VAL A 475 -19.54 -20.38 -11.86
N VAL A 476 -20.79 -20.81 -11.77
CA VAL A 476 -21.16 -22.16 -12.18
C VAL A 476 -20.96 -22.15 -13.70
N ASP A 477 -19.79 -22.55 -14.15
CA ASP A 477 -19.54 -22.84 -15.56
C ASP A 477 -20.39 -24.06 -15.92
N GLU A 478 -21.60 -23.83 -16.45
CA GLU A 478 -22.28 -24.83 -17.26
C GLU A 478 -21.51 -24.91 -18.59
N ASP A 479 -20.66 -25.94 -18.69
CA ASP A 479 -20.09 -26.53 -19.90
C ASP A 479 -19.46 -25.58 -20.94
N GLU A 480 -18.14 -25.35 -20.86
CA GLU A 480 -17.34 -24.92 -22.02
C GLU A 480 -16.50 -26.10 -22.57
N ASP A 481 -17.17 -26.99 -23.29
CA ASP A 481 -16.57 -27.76 -24.39
C ASP A 481 -17.08 -27.15 -25.71
N GLU A 482 -16.54 -25.99 -26.12
CA GLU A 482 -16.54 -25.61 -27.55
C GLU A 482 -15.23 -24.93 -27.96
N GLU A 483 -14.49 -25.63 -28.82
CA GLU A 483 -13.36 -25.11 -29.59
C GLU A 483 -13.74 -23.83 -30.35
N ILE A 484 -13.30 -22.66 -29.86
CA ILE A 484 -13.31 -21.45 -30.68
C ILE A 484 -12.03 -21.42 -31.53
N LYS A 485 -12.13 -22.03 -32.72
CA LYS A 485 -11.32 -21.66 -33.88
C LYS A 485 -11.70 -20.24 -34.30
N GLY A 486 -10.92 -19.26 -33.85
CA GLY A 486 -11.03 -17.88 -34.28
C GLY A 486 -9.70 -17.18 -34.16
N ALA A 487 -8.87 -17.26 -35.21
CA ALA A 487 -7.59 -16.58 -35.28
C ALA A 487 -7.77 -15.06 -35.10
N ILE A 488 -7.38 -14.53 -33.95
CA ILE A 488 -7.15 -13.11 -33.76
C ILE A 488 -5.82 -12.79 -34.45
N LYS A 489 -5.89 -12.12 -35.61
CA LYS A 489 -4.71 -11.51 -36.24
C LYS A 489 -4.14 -10.47 -35.27
N LEU A 490 -2.97 -10.76 -34.70
CA LEU A 490 -2.11 -9.76 -34.07
C LEU A 490 -1.79 -8.67 -35.09
N VAL A 491 -2.13 -7.43 -34.77
CA VAL A 491 -1.55 -6.26 -35.44
C VAL A 491 -0.20 -6.01 -34.80
N THR A 492 0.86 -6.43 -35.47
CA THR A 492 2.23 -6.00 -35.18
C THR A 492 2.40 -4.56 -35.63
N VAL A 493 2.69 -3.66 -34.69
CA VAL A 493 3.20 -2.31 -35.01
C VAL A 493 4.72 -2.45 -35.19
N SER A 494 5.20 -2.27 -36.41
CA SER A 494 6.63 -2.13 -36.72
C SER A 494 6.93 -0.67 -37.05
N ASP A 495 7.98 -0.14 -36.43
CA ASP A 495 8.58 1.15 -36.73
C ASP A 495 9.00 1.26 -38.20
N GLY A 496 8.64 2.37 -38.85
CA GLY A 496 9.10 2.72 -40.19
C GLY A 496 8.47 4.02 -40.66
N TRP A 497 9.31 5.04 -40.85
CA TRP A 497 8.94 6.32 -41.45
C TRP A 497 8.69 6.18 -42.96
N ASP A 498 7.90 7.13 -43.46
CA ASP A 498 7.66 7.51 -44.86
C ASP A 498 6.58 6.75 -45.67
N ASP A 499 5.62 7.56 -46.13
CA ASP A 499 5.09 7.68 -47.49
C ASP A 499 3.56 7.60 -47.63
N ASP A 500 3.07 8.51 -48.45
CA ASP A 500 1.69 8.97 -48.57
C ASP A 500 0.81 7.98 -49.36
N GLY A 501 -0.41 7.69 -48.87
CA GLY A 501 -1.38 6.88 -49.60
C GLY A 501 -2.78 6.93 -49.01
N GLU A 502 -3.72 7.51 -49.77
CA GLU A 502 -5.15 7.61 -49.46
C GLU A 502 -5.81 6.22 -49.28
N ILE A 503 -6.66 6.06 -48.27
CA ILE A 503 -7.47 4.86 -48.04
C ILE A 503 -8.95 5.21 -48.23
N GLU A 504 -9.58 4.64 -49.27
CA GLU A 504 -11.03 4.69 -49.50
C GLU A 504 -11.79 3.82 -48.48
N ILE A 505 -12.83 4.40 -47.86
CA ILE A 505 -13.71 3.70 -46.92
C ILE A 505 -15.01 3.32 -47.64
N THR A 506 -15.20 2.04 -47.96
CA THR A 506 -16.52 1.51 -48.36
C THR A 506 -17.31 1.07 -47.13
N THR A 507 -18.42 1.74 -46.87
CA THR A 507 -19.40 1.40 -45.82
C THR A 507 -20.40 0.36 -46.31
N LYS A 508 -20.57 -0.74 -45.58
CA LYS A 508 -21.76 -1.60 -45.66
C LYS A 508 -22.46 -1.62 -44.30
N THR A 509 -23.74 -1.28 -44.32
CA THR A 509 -24.67 -1.25 -43.19
C THR A 509 -25.05 -2.67 -42.73
N PRO A 510 -25.19 -2.93 -41.41
CA PRO A 510 -25.75 -4.19 -40.94
C PRO A 510 -27.29 -4.12 -40.86
N LYS A 511 -27.94 -5.20 -41.29
CA LYS A 511 -29.38 -5.41 -41.22
C LYS A 511 -29.83 -5.72 -39.79
N HIS A 512 -30.98 -5.16 -39.46
CA HIS A 512 -31.71 -5.28 -38.19
C HIS A 512 -32.18 -6.72 -37.91
N GLY A 513 -32.08 -7.14 -36.64
CA GLY A 513 -33.15 -7.90 -35.98
C GLY A 513 -32.79 -9.26 -35.38
N GLU A 514 -32.12 -9.28 -34.22
CA GLU A 514 -32.30 -10.36 -33.24
C GLU A 514 -32.36 -9.79 -31.83
N LYS A 515 -33.45 -10.11 -31.13
CA LYS A 515 -33.73 -9.66 -29.77
C LYS A 515 -32.78 -10.35 -28.80
N ARG A 516 -31.72 -9.65 -28.38
CA ARG A 516 -30.92 -10.02 -27.21
C ARG A 516 -31.85 -9.98 -25.98
N LYS A 517 -32.22 -11.16 -25.45
CA LYS A 517 -32.73 -11.28 -24.09
C LYS A 517 -31.63 -10.71 -23.17
N GLN A 518 -31.93 -9.61 -22.48
CA GLN A 518 -31.15 -9.16 -21.34
C GLN A 518 -31.27 -10.23 -20.27
N THR A 519 -30.26 -11.08 -20.16
CA THR A 519 -30.01 -11.83 -18.93
C THR A 519 -29.69 -10.80 -17.87
N GLN A 520 -30.63 -10.58 -16.94
CA GLN A 520 -30.37 -9.80 -15.74
C GLN A 520 -29.30 -10.56 -14.94
N LEU A 521 -28.07 -10.05 -14.96
CA LEU A 521 -27.07 -10.38 -13.93
C LEU A 521 -27.64 -9.90 -12.59
N ILE A 522 -28.13 -10.84 -11.78
CA ILE A 522 -28.35 -10.64 -10.35
C ILE A 522 -27.30 -11.53 -9.67
N GLY A 523 -26.05 -11.05 -9.68
CA GLY A 523 -24.89 -11.57 -8.97
C GLY A 523 -24.08 -10.37 -8.53
N ASN A 524 -23.72 -10.29 -7.26
CA ASN A 524 -23.25 -9.05 -6.64
C ASN A 524 -21.74 -8.91 -6.86
N THR A 525 -21.36 -8.49 -8.07
CA THR A 525 -19.98 -8.20 -8.54
C THR A 525 -19.33 -7.02 -7.80
N ALA A 526 -19.42 -6.96 -6.47
CA ALA A 526 -19.11 -5.76 -5.71
C ALA A 526 -17.60 -5.61 -5.46
N CYS A 527 -16.85 -6.71 -5.32
CA CYS A 527 -15.43 -6.65 -5.01
C CYS A 527 -14.58 -7.62 -5.83
N LEU A 528 -13.59 -7.10 -6.53
CA LEU A 528 -12.62 -7.88 -7.32
C LEU A 528 -11.17 -7.66 -6.89
N TYR A 529 -10.93 -6.73 -5.95
CA TYR A 529 -9.60 -6.42 -5.45
C TYR A 529 -9.59 -6.44 -3.93
N HIS A 530 -9.09 -7.54 -3.38
CA HIS A 530 -9.07 -7.81 -1.96
C HIS A 530 -7.67 -7.62 -1.37
N ASN A 531 -7.61 -7.06 -0.18
CA ASN A 531 -6.49 -7.23 0.75
C ASN A 531 -6.98 -8.00 1.97
N VAL A 532 -6.19 -8.94 2.47
CA VAL A 532 -6.57 -9.80 3.59
C VAL A 532 -5.45 -9.82 4.63
N ILE A 533 -5.81 -9.60 5.88
CA ILE A 533 -4.87 -9.52 7.01
C ILE A 533 -5.32 -10.49 8.10
N PHE A 534 -4.49 -11.50 8.33
CA PHE A 534 -4.68 -12.47 9.41
C PHE A 534 -4.08 -11.94 10.74
N PRO A 535 -4.59 -12.42 11.88
CA PRO A 535 -3.95 -12.24 13.17
C PRO A 535 -2.52 -12.78 13.19
N PRO A 536 -1.63 -12.24 14.04
CA PRO A 536 -0.26 -12.74 14.18
C PRO A 536 -0.19 -14.14 14.80
N GLU A 537 -1.21 -14.52 15.55
CA GLU A 537 -1.36 -15.84 16.18
C GLU A 537 -2.33 -16.71 15.38
N GLN A 538 -2.31 -18.02 15.64
CA GLN A 538 -3.23 -18.94 14.97
C GLN A 538 -4.68 -18.58 15.21
N SER A 539 -5.43 -18.39 14.13
CA SER A 539 -6.82 -17.96 14.18
C SER A 539 -7.57 -18.35 12.91
N ASN A 540 -8.88 -18.52 13.06
CA ASN A 540 -9.81 -18.74 11.95
C ASN A 540 -10.49 -17.42 11.53
N PHE A 541 -10.06 -16.28 12.07
CA PHE A 541 -10.59 -14.98 11.68
C PHE A 541 -9.58 -14.24 10.80
N ALA A 542 -10.06 -13.46 9.85
CA ALA A 542 -9.23 -12.54 9.10
C ALA A 542 -10.00 -11.25 8.78
N LEU A 543 -9.25 -10.17 8.65
CA LEU A 543 -9.76 -8.88 8.18
C LEU A 543 -9.70 -8.87 6.66
N PHE A 544 -10.83 -8.65 6.02
CA PHE A 544 -10.98 -8.50 4.58
C PHE A 544 -11.23 -7.02 4.27
N GLU A 545 -10.42 -6.49 3.38
CA GLU A 545 -10.56 -5.15 2.83
C GLU A 545 -10.89 -5.29 1.34
N CYS A 546 -12.11 -4.89 0.98
CA CYS A 546 -12.44 -4.66 -0.40
C CYS A 546 -11.92 -3.29 -0.82
N LEU A 547 -11.06 -3.24 -1.85
CA LEU A 547 -10.49 -2.00 -2.35
C LEU A 547 -11.13 -1.54 -3.67
N GLY A 548 -11.93 -2.40 -4.32
CA GLY A 548 -12.63 -2.07 -5.55
C GLY A 548 -13.16 -3.29 -6.28
N PRO A 549 -13.95 -3.09 -7.36
CA PRO A 549 -14.25 -1.81 -7.99
C PRO A 549 -15.36 -0.98 -7.32
N ASP A 550 -16.20 -1.56 -6.45
CA ASP A 550 -17.16 -0.77 -5.65
C ASP A 550 -16.43 0.01 -4.53
N ILE A 551 -17.18 0.82 -3.79
CA ILE A 551 -16.66 1.65 -2.70
C ILE A 551 -15.98 0.77 -1.65
N PRO A 552 -14.76 1.12 -1.20
CA PRO A 552 -14.02 0.30 -0.27
C PRO A 552 -14.77 -0.02 1.02
N THR A 553 -14.69 -1.27 1.45
CA THR A 553 -15.28 -1.76 2.70
C THR A 553 -14.29 -2.63 3.47
N SER A 554 -14.37 -2.60 4.80
CA SER A 554 -13.53 -3.43 5.66
C SER A 554 -14.41 -4.23 6.62
N ALA A 555 -14.22 -5.54 6.66
CA ALA A 555 -15.01 -6.45 7.48
C ALA A 555 -14.16 -7.62 7.99
N ILE A 556 -14.49 -8.12 9.17
CA ILE A 556 -13.88 -9.33 9.73
C ILE A 556 -14.77 -10.52 9.39
N TYR A 557 -14.16 -11.55 8.81
CA TYR A 557 -14.79 -12.82 8.50
C TYR A 557 -14.16 -13.94 9.32
N ARG A 558 -14.97 -14.97 9.59
CA ARG A 558 -14.52 -16.29 10.02
C ARG A 558 -14.36 -17.18 8.79
N ILE A 559 -13.26 -17.92 8.74
CA ILE A 559 -12.93 -18.86 7.68
C ILE A 559 -13.18 -20.28 8.19
N PHE A 560 -13.91 -21.08 7.43
CA PHE A 560 -14.13 -22.51 7.67
C PHE A 560 -13.23 -23.32 6.73
N PRO A 561 -12.16 -23.96 7.25
CA PRO A 561 -11.19 -24.66 6.41
C PRO A 561 -11.76 -25.87 5.67
N ASP A 562 -12.78 -26.53 6.24
CA ASP A 562 -13.33 -27.80 5.75
C ASP A 562 -14.58 -27.65 4.88
N GLU A 563 -15.12 -26.43 4.72
CA GLU A 563 -16.33 -26.15 3.92
C GLU A 563 -15.94 -25.42 2.64
N ASP A 564 -16.27 -26.00 1.48
CA ASP A 564 -15.97 -25.41 0.17
C ASP A 564 -17.11 -24.53 -0.38
N ASP A 565 -18.37 -24.81 -0.03
CA ASP A 565 -19.53 -24.07 -0.56
C ASP A 565 -19.70 -22.69 0.12
N HIS A 566 -19.47 -22.61 1.43
CA HIS A 566 -19.62 -21.39 2.22
C HIS A 566 -18.42 -21.17 3.17
N PRO A 567 -17.20 -20.99 2.64
CA PRO A 567 -15.98 -20.95 3.44
C PRO A 567 -15.88 -19.71 4.34
N LEU A 568 -16.71 -18.67 4.13
CA LEU A 568 -16.61 -17.38 4.80
C LEU A 568 -17.92 -17.00 5.50
N GLN A 569 -17.82 -16.67 6.79
CA GLN A 569 -18.92 -16.10 7.59
C GLN A 569 -18.58 -14.70 8.07
N LEU A 570 -19.42 -13.72 7.73
CA LEU A 570 -19.26 -12.34 8.20
C LEU A 570 -19.46 -12.27 9.71
N MET A 571 -18.45 -11.79 10.43
CA MET A 571 -18.50 -11.59 11.89
C MET A 571 -18.84 -10.15 12.24
N LYS A 572 -18.12 -9.19 11.64
CA LYS A 572 -18.29 -7.77 11.94
C LYS A 572 -17.92 -6.91 10.75
N LEU A 573 -18.85 -6.06 10.30
CA LEU A 573 -18.56 -4.97 9.37
C LEU A 573 -17.95 -3.80 10.16
N LEU A 574 -16.73 -3.40 9.82
CA LEU A 574 -16.02 -2.31 10.48
C LEU A 574 -16.24 -0.98 9.75
N ILE A 575 -16.06 -0.98 8.43
CA ILE A 575 -16.25 0.20 7.58
C ILE A 575 -17.03 -0.17 6.34
N ASN A 576 -18.09 0.60 6.07
CA ASN A 576 -18.97 0.41 4.92
C ASN A 576 -19.13 1.68 4.05
N ASN A 577 -18.45 2.78 4.41
CA ASN A 577 -18.42 4.04 3.62
C ASN A 577 -19.81 4.51 3.09
N THR A 578 -20.89 4.30 3.87
CA THR A 578 -22.27 4.53 3.41
C THR A 578 -22.56 5.99 3.05
N ARG A 579 -21.90 6.93 3.75
CA ARG A 579 -21.98 8.36 3.43
C ARG A 579 -21.38 8.67 2.06
N LEU A 580 -20.24 8.06 1.73
CA LEU A 580 -19.60 8.19 0.43
C LEU A 580 -20.48 7.58 -0.67
N LYS A 581 -21.08 6.40 -0.40
CA LYS A 581 -22.02 5.76 -1.31
C LYS A 581 -23.20 6.64 -1.67
N LYS A 582 -23.90 7.19 -0.67
CA LYS A 582 -24.99 8.13 -0.89
C LYS A 582 -24.57 9.36 -1.68
N LYS A 583 -23.36 9.87 -1.45
CA LYS A 583 -22.84 11.04 -2.16
C LYS A 583 -22.56 10.71 -3.64
N LEU A 584 -21.91 9.59 -3.92
CA LEU A 584 -21.67 9.13 -5.29
C LEU A 584 -22.98 8.81 -6.03
N ASP A 585 -23.96 8.24 -5.35
CA ASP A 585 -25.27 7.97 -5.95
C ASP A 585 -26.07 9.26 -6.20
N SER A 586 -25.88 10.32 -5.42
CA SER A 586 -26.46 11.65 -5.71
C SER A 586 -25.78 12.41 -6.86
N ALA A 587 -24.60 11.95 -7.29
CA ALA A 587 -23.84 12.50 -8.40
C ALA A 587 -24.13 11.79 -9.75
N LYS A 588 -24.83 10.64 -9.72
CA LYS A 588 -25.39 9.93 -10.88
C LYS A 588 -26.79 10.45 -11.22
#